data_AF-A0A0T5YVB1-F1
#
_entry.id   AF-A0A0T5YVB1-F1
#
_cell.length_a   1.000
_cell.length_b   1.000
_cell.length_c   1.000
_cell.angle_alpha   90.00
_cell.angle_beta   90.00
_cell.angle_gamma   90.00
#
_symmetry.space_group_name_H-M   'P 1'
#
loop_
_entity.id
_entity.type
_entity.pdbx_description
1 polymer ?
#
loop_
_entity_poly.entity_id
_entity_poly.type
_entity_poly.pdbx_seq_one_letter_code
_entity_poly.pdbx_strand_id
1 'polypeptide(L)'
;MTTQATFRLAEIYRLFGESLLHSERPAGLSAAELEQYELLLEEQAFPFEERAIEAHQVNARRAAQGSYDAWVRQSFERLAALSPARYAKQEQGERVFDALR
;
A
#
# COMPACT_ATOMS: atom_id res chain seq x y z
N MET A 1 17.61 -5.84 -3.57
CA MET A 1 16.97 -5.44 -2.29
C MET A 1 16.38 -6.65 -1.62
N THR A 2 16.44 -6.76 -0.28
CA THR A 2 15.79 -7.85 0.48
C THR A 2 14.27 -7.66 0.56
N THR A 3 13.53 -8.70 0.91
CA THR A 3 12.06 -8.67 1.06
C THR A 3 11.64 -7.68 2.14
N GLN A 4 12.36 -7.68 3.26
CA GLN A 4 12.18 -6.73 4.36
C GLN A 4 12.41 -5.28 3.93
N ALA A 5 13.51 -5.00 3.22
CA ALA A 5 13.81 -3.64 2.78
C ALA A 5 12.77 -3.12 1.78
N THR A 6 12.32 -3.96 0.87
CA THR A 6 11.26 -3.61 -0.09
C THR A 6 9.92 -3.37 0.61
N PHE A 7 9.54 -4.19 1.59
CA PHE A 7 8.35 -3.95 2.41
C PHE A 7 8.43 -2.62 3.17
N ARG A 8 9.55 -2.33 3.82
CA ARG A 8 9.74 -1.08 4.57
C ARG A 8 9.69 0.15 3.66
N LEU A 9 10.25 0.06 2.45
CA LEU A 9 10.15 1.12 1.46
C LEU A 9 8.69 1.41 1.08
N ALA A 10 7.88 0.36 0.89
CA ALA A 10 6.46 0.50 0.61
C ALA A 10 5.72 1.22 1.76
N GLU A 11 5.98 0.80 3.01
CA GLU A 11 5.38 1.44 4.18
C GLU A 11 5.83 2.91 4.35
N ILE A 12 7.07 3.25 4.00
CA ILE A 12 7.54 4.65 4.02
C ILE A 12 6.75 5.51 3.04
N TYR A 13 6.54 5.05 1.80
CA TYR A 13 5.72 5.78 0.84
C TYR A 13 4.27 5.93 1.33
N ARG A 14 3.69 4.84 1.85
CA ARG A 14 2.31 4.85 2.38
C ARG A 14 2.15 5.87 3.51
N LEU A 15 3.05 5.83 4.50
CA LEU A 15 3.05 6.74 5.64
C LEU A 15 3.25 8.18 5.21
N PHE A 16 4.09 8.43 4.20
CA PHE A 16 4.31 9.78 3.70
C PHE A 16 3.07 10.35 3.00
N GLY A 17 2.42 9.58 2.13
CA GLY A 17 1.15 9.98 1.52
C GLY A 17 0.07 10.27 2.57
N GLU A 18 -0.07 9.39 3.57
CA GLU A 18 -0.99 9.61 4.70
C GLU A 18 -0.65 10.87 5.50
N SER A 19 0.64 11.14 5.71
CA SER A 19 1.08 12.34 6.44
C SER A 19 0.78 13.63 5.69
N LEU A 20 0.80 13.63 4.36
CA LEU A 20 0.41 14.78 3.55
C LEU A 20 -1.08 15.10 3.74
N LEU A 21 -1.94 14.09 3.65
CA LEU A 21 -3.39 14.26 3.87
C LEU A 21 -3.74 14.75 5.28
N HIS A 22 -2.94 14.41 6.28
CA HIS A 22 -3.14 14.82 7.68
C HIS A 22 -2.29 16.03 8.09
N SER A 23 -1.60 16.67 7.15
CA SER A 23 -0.74 17.82 7.43
C SER A 23 -1.54 19.05 7.88
N GLU A 24 -0.88 20.02 8.51
CA GLU A 24 -1.52 21.25 8.96
C GLU A 24 -2.03 22.07 7.76
N ARG A 25 -3.22 22.67 7.91
CA ARG A 25 -3.79 23.55 6.89
C ARG A 25 -3.40 25.01 7.18
N PRO A 26 -3.09 25.83 6.17
CA PRO A 26 -2.82 27.25 6.36
C PRO A 26 -3.98 27.95 7.09
N ALA A 27 -3.63 28.83 8.03
CA ALA A 27 -4.63 29.63 8.73
C ALA A 27 -5.21 30.72 7.80
N GLY A 28 -6.49 31.06 8.00
CA GLY A 28 -7.14 32.19 7.32
C GLY A 28 -7.66 31.90 5.91
N LEU A 29 -7.65 30.63 5.46
CA LEU A 29 -8.29 30.25 4.21
C LEU A 29 -9.81 30.39 4.30
N SER A 30 -10.43 30.92 3.24
CA SER A 30 -11.86 30.78 3.03
C SER A 30 -12.24 29.31 2.80
N ALA A 31 -13.53 28.99 2.89
CA ALA A 31 -14.01 27.62 2.65
C ALA A 31 -13.62 27.09 1.26
N ALA A 32 -13.68 27.95 0.22
CA ALA A 32 -13.33 27.56 -1.14
C ALA A 32 -11.80 27.36 -1.33
N GLU A 33 -10.98 28.16 -0.66
CA GLU A 33 -9.52 28.00 -0.71
C GLU A 33 -9.07 26.76 0.09
N LEU A 34 -9.74 26.46 1.20
CA LEU A 34 -9.49 25.24 1.97
C LEU A 34 -9.78 24.01 1.11
N GLU A 35 -10.91 23.96 0.41
CA GLU A 35 -11.25 22.85 -0.48
C GLU A 35 -10.20 22.65 -1.60
N GLN A 36 -9.73 23.74 -2.21
CA GLN A 36 -8.65 23.67 -3.22
C GLN A 36 -7.32 23.18 -2.62
N TYR A 37 -7.03 23.55 -1.38
CA TYR A 37 -5.83 23.09 -0.68
C TYR A 37 -5.91 21.59 -0.35
N GLU A 38 -7.06 21.10 0.08
CA GLU A 38 -7.29 19.65 0.27
C GLU A 38 -7.08 18.87 -1.02
N LEU A 39 -7.64 19.35 -2.15
CA LEU A 39 -7.43 18.73 -3.46
C LEU A 39 -5.94 18.68 -3.83
N LEU A 40 -5.19 19.76 -3.59
CA LEU A 40 -3.75 19.78 -3.83
C LEU A 40 -3.00 18.76 -2.97
N LEU A 41 -3.40 18.57 -1.71
CA LEU A 41 -2.81 17.54 -0.84
C LEU A 41 -3.13 16.12 -1.36
N GLU A 42 -4.34 15.88 -1.84
CA GLU A 42 -4.73 14.61 -2.47
C GLU A 42 -3.89 14.32 -3.72
N GLU A 43 -3.75 15.30 -4.61
CA GLU A 43 -2.92 15.20 -5.81
C GLU A 43 -1.45 14.91 -5.49
N GLN A 44 -0.93 15.49 -4.40
CA GLN A 44 0.44 15.25 -3.95
C GLN A 44 0.62 13.91 -3.23
N ALA A 45 -0.38 13.45 -2.48
CA ALA A 45 -0.34 12.17 -1.77
C ALA A 45 -0.45 10.98 -2.71
N PHE A 46 -1.24 11.11 -3.79
CA PHE A 46 -1.55 10.01 -4.71
C PHE A 46 -0.31 9.31 -5.31
N PRO A 47 0.74 10.00 -5.81
CA PRO A 47 1.96 9.36 -6.29
C PRO A 47 2.68 8.49 -5.25
N PHE A 48 2.54 8.82 -3.95
CA PHE A 48 3.15 8.01 -2.89
C PHE A 48 2.34 6.76 -2.58
N GLU A 49 1.01 6.83 -2.67
CA GLU A 49 0.16 5.65 -2.62
C GLU A 49 0.48 4.68 -3.77
N GLU A 50 0.60 5.19 -5.00
CA GLU A 50 0.98 4.37 -6.15
C GLU A 50 2.34 3.70 -5.95
N ARG A 51 3.35 4.44 -5.48
CA ARG A 51 4.69 3.89 -5.19
C ARG A 51 4.67 2.86 -4.06
N ALA A 52 3.82 3.02 -3.05
CA ALA A 52 3.63 2.03 -2.00
C ALA A 52 3.07 0.72 -2.58
N ILE A 53 2.03 0.83 -3.42
CA ILE A 53 1.43 -0.30 -4.13
C ILE A 53 2.47 -1.00 -5.00
N GLU A 54 3.22 -0.27 -5.82
CA GLU A 54 4.27 -0.82 -6.68
C GLU A 54 5.35 -1.56 -5.89
N ALA A 55 5.82 -0.97 -4.78
CA ALA A 55 6.82 -1.60 -3.93
C ALA A 55 6.29 -2.90 -3.28
N HIS A 56 5.04 -2.91 -2.80
CA HIS A 56 4.43 -4.15 -2.33
C HIS A 56 4.27 -5.19 -3.45
N GLN A 57 3.91 -4.78 -4.67
CA GLN A 57 3.83 -5.69 -5.83
C GLN A 57 5.19 -6.31 -6.18
N VAL A 58 6.27 -5.52 -6.14
CA VAL A 58 7.63 -6.03 -6.34
C VAL A 58 7.98 -7.08 -5.31
N ASN A 59 7.57 -6.90 -4.05
CA ASN A 59 7.79 -7.89 -3.01
C ASN A 59 6.93 -9.14 -3.22
N ALA A 60 5.64 -8.97 -3.52
CA ALA A 60 4.68 -10.06 -3.75
C ALA A 60 5.11 -10.99 -4.91
N ARG A 61 5.67 -10.42 -6.00
CA ARG A 61 6.17 -11.20 -7.16
C ARG A 61 7.30 -12.17 -6.80
N ARG A 62 7.98 -12.01 -5.66
CA ARG A 62 9.04 -12.91 -5.22
C ARG A 62 8.52 -14.27 -4.74
N ALA A 63 7.23 -14.36 -4.40
CA ALA A 63 6.57 -15.63 -4.09
C ALA A 63 6.73 -16.62 -5.25
N ALA A 64 6.55 -16.17 -6.50
CA ALA A 64 6.73 -16.98 -7.70
C ALA A 64 8.18 -17.42 -7.95
N GLN A 65 9.15 -16.81 -7.25
CA GLN A 65 10.58 -17.12 -7.33
C GLN A 65 11.03 -18.03 -6.16
N GLY A 66 10.08 -18.57 -5.38
CA GLY A 66 10.35 -19.44 -4.24
C GLY A 66 10.69 -18.71 -2.94
N SER A 67 10.60 -17.38 -2.89
CA SER A 67 10.81 -16.59 -1.69
C SER A 67 9.47 -16.12 -1.13
N TYR A 68 8.99 -16.81 -0.10
CA TYR A 68 7.76 -16.48 0.61
C TYR A 68 8.03 -16.41 2.12
N ASP A 69 8.42 -15.22 2.58
CA ASP A 69 8.66 -14.94 3.99
C ASP A 69 7.57 -14.04 4.59
N ALA A 70 7.73 -13.67 5.87
CA ALA A 70 6.78 -12.82 6.57
C ALA A 70 6.57 -11.44 5.92
N TRP A 71 7.56 -10.91 5.19
CA TRP A 71 7.47 -9.60 4.53
C TRP A 71 6.75 -9.70 3.19
N VAL A 72 6.93 -10.80 2.47
CA VAL A 72 6.15 -11.10 1.26
C VAL A 72 4.68 -11.30 1.62
N ARG A 73 4.37 -12.04 2.69
CA ARG A 73 3.00 -12.22 3.20
C ARG A 73 2.36 -10.88 3.58
N GLN A 74 3.04 -10.06 4.39
CA GLN A 74 2.52 -8.74 4.77
C GLN A 74 2.31 -7.82 3.55
N SER A 75 3.14 -7.92 2.50
CA SER A 75 2.88 -7.18 1.26
C SER A 75 1.56 -7.59 0.59
N PHE A 76 1.17 -8.86 0.61
CA PHE A 76 -0.15 -9.29 0.10
C PHE A 76 -1.30 -8.71 0.93
N GLU A 77 -1.19 -8.75 2.27
CA GLU A 77 -2.18 -8.18 3.18
C GLU A 77 -2.36 -6.66 2.91
N ARG A 78 -1.26 -5.93 2.73
CA ARG A 78 -1.29 -4.50 2.38
C ARG A 78 -1.91 -4.25 1.02
N LEU A 79 -1.58 -5.05 0.01
CA LEU A 79 -2.17 -4.93 -1.32
C LEU A 79 -3.68 -5.18 -1.32
N ALA A 80 -4.16 -6.14 -0.51
CA ALA A 80 -5.59 -6.39 -0.34
C ALA A 80 -6.32 -5.19 0.29
N ALA A 81 -5.67 -4.45 1.19
CA ALA A 81 -6.24 -3.24 1.77
C ALA A 81 -6.19 -2.04 0.80
N LEU A 82 -5.06 -1.84 0.10
CA LEU A 82 -4.83 -0.69 -0.79
C LEU A 82 -5.53 -0.81 -2.14
N SER A 83 -5.71 -2.03 -2.64
CA SER A 83 -6.36 -2.28 -3.94
C SER A 83 -7.24 -3.54 -3.86
N PRO A 84 -8.36 -3.48 -3.11
CA PRO A 84 -9.19 -4.65 -2.82
C PRO A 84 -9.77 -5.28 -4.08
N ALA A 85 -10.17 -4.49 -5.08
CA ALA A 85 -10.67 -5.00 -6.35
C ALA A 85 -9.66 -5.92 -7.06
N ARG A 86 -8.36 -5.70 -6.85
CA ARG A 86 -7.27 -6.46 -7.47
C ARG A 86 -6.76 -7.59 -6.58
N TYR A 87 -6.69 -7.38 -5.26
CA TYR A 87 -5.98 -8.28 -4.34
C TYR A 87 -6.83 -8.89 -3.22
N ALA A 88 -8.06 -8.41 -2.98
CA ALA A 88 -8.96 -9.02 -1.99
C ALA A 88 -9.71 -10.27 -2.53
N LYS A 89 -9.30 -10.80 -3.68
CA LYS A 89 -9.76 -12.11 -4.15
C LYS A 89 -9.11 -13.16 -3.25
N GLN A 90 -9.88 -13.71 -2.31
CA GLN A 90 -9.40 -14.83 -1.50
C GLN A 90 -8.85 -15.93 -2.42
N GLU A 91 -7.56 -16.23 -2.25
CA GLU A 91 -6.89 -17.36 -2.89
C GLU A 91 -7.66 -18.63 -2.53
N GLN A 92 -8.31 -19.28 -3.51
CA GLN A 92 -8.95 -20.58 -3.31
C GLN A 92 -7.91 -21.71 -3.02
N GLY A 93 -6.62 -21.40 -2.97
CA GLY A 93 -5.52 -22.35 -2.77
C GLY A 93 -5.33 -22.84 -1.34
N GLU A 94 -5.94 -22.20 -0.34
CA GLU A 94 -5.80 -22.65 1.06
C GLU A 94 -6.66 -23.88 1.39
N ARG A 95 -7.56 -24.32 0.49
CA ARG A 95 -8.38 -25.54 0.66
C ARG A 95 -7.70 -26.84 0.23
N VAL A 96 -6.51 -26.81 -0.37
CA VAL A 96 -5.85 -28.04 -0.85
C VAL A 96 -4.96 -28.70 0.20
N PHE A 97 -4.57 -27.99 1.27
CA PHE A 97 -3.67 -28.55 2.29
C PHE A 97 -4.38 -29.21 3.49
N ASP A 98 -5.68 -28.95 3.70
CA ASP A 98 -6.47 -29.60 4.77
C ASP A 98 -7.14 -30.92 4.35
N ALA A 99 -7.03 -31.33 3.07
CA ALA A 99 -7.60 -32.58 2.57
C ALA A 99 -6.60 -33.76 2.50
N LEU A 100 -5.38 -33.59 3.02
CA LEU A 100 -4.33 -34.62 3.04
C LEU A 100 -3.79 -34.95 4.44
N ARG A 101 -4.64 -34.88 5.47
CA ARG A 101 -4.36 -35.47 6.79
C ARG A 101 -5.40 -36.52 7.15
#